data_AF-A0A920NFA5-F1
#
_entry.id   AF-A0A920NFA5-F1
#
_cell.length_a   1.000
_cell.length_b   1.000
_cell.length_c   1.000
_cell.angle_alpha   90.00
_cell.angle_beta   90.00
_cell.angle_gamma   90.00
#
_symmetry.space_group_name_H-M   'P 1'
#
loop_
_entity.id
_entity.type
_entity.pdbx_description
1 polymer ?
#
loop_
_entity_poly.entity_id
_entity_poly.type
_entity_poly.pdbx_seq_one_letter_code
_entity_poly.pdbx_strand_id
1 'polypeptide(L)'
;MQAKQHDYILSITSHIPHLIAYNIVNTSLNIQDEKESIIVKYSAGGLRDFTRIAASNPIMWRDVFIQNKKNTSKMIDQFIKNLEDLKKAIENEDGKKLEQIFTRTKKIRKDIVEAGQVCRKT
;
A
#
# COMPACT_ATOMS: atom_id res chain seq x y z
N MET A 1 -10.99 20.54 -11.04
CA MET A 1 -10.54 20.27 -9.66
C MET A 1 -9.44 21.26 -9.31
N GLN A 2 -9.45 21.88 -8.13
CA GLN A 2 -8.36 22.79 -7.72
C GLN A 2 -7.07 22.01 -7.45
N ALA A 3 -5.90 22.58 -7.75
CA ALA A 3 -4.60 21.90 -7.64
C ALA A 3 -4.36 21.26 -6.26
N LYS A 4 -4.70 21.95 -5.16
CA LYS A 4 -4.58 21.39 -3.81
C LYS A 4 -5.45 20.16 -3.57
N GLN A 5 -6.66 20.13 -4.14
CA GLN A 5 -7.58 19.00 -4.02
C GLN A 5 -7.11 17.82 -4.87
N HIS A 6 -6.55 18.10 -6.05
CA HIS A 6 -5.92 17.11 -6.92
C HIS A 6 -4.78 16.38 -6.20
N ASP A 7 -3.84 17.13 -5.63
CA ASP A 7 -2.66 16.56 -4.99
C ASP A 7 -3.00 15.77 -3.73
N TYR A 8 -4.02 16.21 -2.98
CA TYR A 8 -4.52 15.45 -1.84
C TYR A 8 -5.13 14.11 -2.28
N ILE A 9 -5.99 14.11 -3.30
CA ILE A 9 -6.62 12.88 -3.81
C ILE A 9 -5.56 11.91 -4.33
N LEU A 10 -4.63 12.38 -5.16
CA LEU A 10 -3.55 11.52 -5.68
C LEU A 10 -2.62 10.99 -4.61
N SER A 11 -2.41 11.73 -3.51
CA SER A 11 -1.62 11.21 -2.39
C SER A 11 -2.21 9.90 -1.85
N ILE A 12 -3.54 9.80 -1.77
CA ILE A 12 -4.25 8.63 -1.25
C ILE A 12 -4.39 7.54 -2.32
N THR A 13 -4.79 7.92 -3.53
CA THR A 13 -5.20 6.94 -4.57
C THR A 13 -4.05 6.43 -5.41
N SER A 14 -2.89 7.10 -5.41
CA SER A 14 -1.73 6.75 -6.25
C SER A 14 -0.42 6.71 -5.50
N HIS A 15 -0.05 7.79 -4.79
CA HIS A 15 1.29 7.92 -4.20
C HIS A 15 1.53 6.93 -3.06
N ILE A 16 0.59 6.84 -2.11
CA ILE A 16 0.70 5.90 -0.99
C ILE A 16 0.75 4.45 -1.47
N PRO A 17 -0.11 3.97 -2.38
CA PRO A 17 0.02 2.63 -2.96
C PRO A 17 1.43 2.31 -3.50
N HIS A 18 2.07 3.24 -4.22
CA HIS A 18 3.44 3.06 -4.71
C HIS A 18 4.46 3.03 -3.58
N LEU A 19 4.32 3.94 -2.60
CA LEU A 19 5.22 3.99 -1.45
C LEU A 19 5.17 2.71 -0.62
N ILE A 20 3.97 2.17 -0.38
CA ILE A 20 3.78 0.90 0.33
C ILE A 20 4.37 -0.26 -0.48
N ALA A 21 4.21 -0.27 -1.81
CA ALA A 21 4.84 -1.27 -2.66
C ALA A 21 6.37 -1.26 -2.52
N TYR A 22 7.00 -0.08 -2.61
CA TYR A 22 8.44 0.07 -2.39
C TYR A 22 8.86 -0.43 -0.99
N ASN A 23 8.10 -0.06 0.06
CA ASN A 23 8.43 -0.46 1.43
C ASN A 23 8.32 -1.97 1.67
N ILE A 24 7.28 -2.62 1.13
CA ILE A 24 7.10 -4.08 1.25
C ILE A 24 8.27 -4.81 0.59
N VAL A 25 8.63 -4.41 -0.64
CA VAL A 25 9.76 -5.01 -1.36
C VAL A 25 11.05 -4.77 -0.60
N ASN A 26 11.33 -3.54 -0.16
CA ASN A 26 12.53 -3.20 0.59
C ASN A 26 12.65 -3.96 1.93
N THR A 27 11.54 -4.08 2.67
CA THR A 27 11.48 -4.88 3.91
C THR A 27 11.82 -6.34 3.63
N SER A 28 11.33 -6.89 2.50
CA SER A 28 11.64 -8.25 2.11
C SER A 28 13.11 -8.46 1.71
N LEU A 29 13.80 -7.42 1.21
CA LEU A 29 15.24 -7.45 0.92
C LEU A 29 16.08 -7.42 2.20
N ASN A 30 15.69 -6.61 3.19
CA ASN A 30 16.46 -6.46 4.43
C ASN A 30 16.40 -7.68 5.37
N ILE A 31 15.51 -8.64 5.10
CA ILE A 31 15.44 -9.93 5.80
C ILE A 31 16.41 -10.96 5.15
N GLN A 32 17.05 -10.62 4.01
CA GLN A 32 17.77 -11.57 3.13
C GLN A 32 19.21 -11.91 3.52
N ASP A 33 19.74 -11.44 4.65
CA ASP A 33 21.14 -11.73 5.02
C ASP A 33 21.50 -13.24 5.08
N GLU A 34 20.52 -14.16 5.03
CA GLU A 34 20.81 -15.60 4.89
C GLU A 34 20.03 -16.38 3.80
N LYS A 35 19.00 -15.84 3.12
CA LYS A 35 18.06 -16.66 2.32
C LYS A 35 17.45 -15.99 1.07
N GLU A 36 18.26 -15.33 0.24
CA GLU A 36 17.84 -14.71 -1.04
C GLU A 36 16.94 -15.62 -1.90
N SER A 37 17.21 -16.93 -1.94
CA SER A 37 16.48 -17.84 -2.83
C SER A 37 15.04 -18.16 -2.40
N ILE A 38 14.66 -17.91 -1.15
CA ILE A 38 13.36 -18.33 -0.61
C ILE A 38 12.26 -17.32 -0.97
N ILE A 39 12.48 -16.02 -0.78
CA ILE A 39 11.42 -15.02 -1.01
C ILE A 39 11.03 -14.95 -2.49
N VAL A 40 11.99 -15.05 -3.41
CA VAL A 40 11.71 -15.10 -4.86
C VAL A 40 10.93 -16.37 -5.20
N LYS A 41 11.34 -17.54 -4.68
CA LYS A 41 10.69 -18.84 -4.96
C LYS A 41 9.31 -19.00 -4.33
N TYR A 42 9.09 -18.43 -3.15
CA TYR A 42 7.83 -18.49 -2.39
C TYR A 42 7.04 -17.18 -2.44
N SER A 43 7.33 -16.32 -3.42
CA SER A 43 6.56 -15.10 -3.66
C SER A 43 5.11 -15.46 -4.02
N ALA A 44 4.25 -15.46 -3.00
CA ALA A 44 2.81 -15.60 -3.16
C ALA A 44 2.24 -14.42 -3.97
N GLY A 45 1.05 -14.59 -4.55
CA GLY A 45 0.44 -13.61 -5.47
C GLY A 45 0.44 -12.16 -4.95
N GLY A 46 0.22 -11.96 -3.65
CA GLY A 46 0.24 -10.63 -3.03
C GLY A 46 1.58 -9.91 -3.16
N LEU A 47 2.71 -10.58 -2.91
CA LEU A 47 4.03 -9.97 -3.06
C LEU A 47 4.33 -9.65 -4.54
N ARG A 48 3.89 -10.52 -5.47
CA ARG A 48 4.04 -10.29 -6.92
C ARG A 48 3.28 -9.05 -7.40
N ASP A 49 2.09 -8.80 -6.85
CA ASP A 49 1.30 -7.61 -7.20
C ASP A 49 2.00 -6.31 -6.75
N PHE A 50 2.67 -6.34 -5.59
CA PHE A 50 3.46 -5.19 -5.11
C PHE A 50 4.77 -5.01 -5.87
N THR A 51 5.49 -6.09 -6.24
CA THR A 51 6.71 -5.96 -7.04
C THR A 51 6.43 -5.34 -8.41
N ARG A 52 5.27 -5.63 -9.02
CA ARG A 52 4.84 -4.97 -10.26
C ARG A 52 4.72 -3.45 -10.11
N ILE A 53 4.19 -2.96 -8.98
CA ILE A 53 4.06 -1.52 -8.71
C ILE A 53 5.43 -0.92 -8.39
N ALA A 54 6.24 -1.61 -7.58
CA ALA A 54 7.59 -1.17 -7.19
C ALA A 54 8.58 -1.13 -8.38
N ALA A 55 8.32 -1.84 -9.47
CA ALA A 55 9.11 -1.80 -10.70
C ALA A 55 8.93 -0.49 -11.51
N SER A 56 8.16 0.48 -11.01
CA SER A 56 7.97 1.78 -11.65
C SER A 56 9.25 2.63 -11.68
N ASN A 57 9.29 3.63 -12.57
CA ASN A 57 10.47 4.48 -12.76
C ASN A 57 10.87 5.22 -11.45
N PRO A 58 12.10 4.99 -10.94
CA PRO A 58 12.51 5.54 -9.65
C PRO A 58 12.73 7.06 -9.65
N ILE A 59 13.18 7.64 -10.77
CA ILE A 59 13.39 9.09 -10.91
C ILE A 59 12.04 9.81 -10.88
N MET A 60 11.06 9.30 -11.62
CA MET A 60 9.70 9.84 -11.63
C MET A 60 9.08 9.80 -10.24
N TRP A 61 9.11 8.65 -9.55
CA TRP A 61 8.48 8.51 -8.25
C TRP A 61 9.17 9.32 -7.15
N ARG A 62 10.51 9.45 -7.21
CA ARG A 62 11.25 10.41 -6.37
C ARG A 62 10.67 11.82 -6.52
N ASP A 63 10.53 12.29 -7.75
CA ASP A 63 10.07 13.66 -8.02
C ASP A 63 8.61 13.85 -7.58
N VAL A 64 7.75 12.86 -7.81
CA VAL A 64 6.36 12.84 -7.32
C VAL A 64 6.29 13.00 -5.79
N PHE A 65 7.10 12.24 -5.05
CA PHE A 65 7.11 12.33 -3.60
C PHE A 65 7.67 13.65 -3.08
N ILE A 66 8.71 14.20 -3.72
CA ILE A 66 9.27 15.51 -3.36
C ILE A 66 8.25 16.63 -3.62
N GLN A 67 7.58 16.61 -4.78
CA GLN A 67 6.60 17.63 -5.17
C GLN A 67 5.36 17.61 -4.26
N ASN A 68 4.88 16.43 -3.86
CA ASN A 68 3.70 16.28 -3.01
C ASN A 68 4.03 15.95 -1.54
N LYS A 69 5.21 16.36 -1.04
CA LYS A 69 5.74 15.93 0.26
C LYS A 69 4.78 16.12 1.45
N LYS A 70 4.04 17.23 1.48
CA LYS A 70 3.17 17.57 2.62
C LYS A 70 2.00 16.59 2.74
N ASN A 71 1.32 16.30 1.63
CA ASN A 71 0.18 15.37 1.64
C ASN A 71 0.68 13.94 1.85
N THR A 72 1.75 13.54 1.15
CA THR A 72 2.33 12.20 1.29
C THR A 72 2.77 11.93 2.73
N SER A 73 3.52 12.85 3.37
CA SER A 73 3.96 12.70 4.76
C SER A 73 2.77 12.54 5.71
N LYS A 74 1.74 13.38 5.59
CA LYS A 74 0.53 13.27 6.41
C LYS A 74 -0.18 11.92 6.24
N MET A 75 -0.21 11.39 5.02
CA MET A 75 -0.81 10.09 4.75
C MET A 75 0.05 8.93 5.25
N ILE A 76 1.38 9.07 5.25
CA ILE A 76 2.29 8.12 5.90
C ILE A 76 1.99 8.04 7.40
N ASP A 77 1.84 9.17 8.09
CA ASP A 77 1.52 9.19 9.52
C ASP A 77 0.21 8.44 9.82
N GLN A 78 -0.81 8.68 8.99
CA GLN A 78 -2.09 7.99 9.10
C GLN A 78 -1.96 6.49 8.81
N PHE A 79 -1.12 6.11 7.85
CA PHE A 79 -0.84 4.70 7.55
C PHE A 79 -0.14 4.00 8.71
N ILE A 80 0.89 4.61 9.28
CA ILE A 80 1.61 4.09 10.45
C ILE A 80 0.64 3.86 11.60
N LYS A 81 -0.21 4.84 11.91
CA LYS A 81 -1.23 4.70 12.96
C LYS A 81 -2.16 3.52 12.73
N ASN A 82 -2.62 3.31 11.49
CA ASN A 82 -3.49 2.18 11.15
C ASN A 82 -2.74 0.84 11.24
N LEU A 83 -1.46 0.81 10.85
CA LEU A 83 -0.62 -0.39 10.91
C LEU A 83 -0.32 -0.77 12.37
N GLU A 84 -0.04 0.20 13.24
CA GLU A 84 0.11 0.00 14.68
C GLU A 84 -1.17 -0.53 15.32
N ASP A 85 -2.34 -0.05 14.88
CA ASP A 85 -3.63 -0.53 15.38
C ASP A 85 -3.89 -2.00 15.01
N LEU A 86 -3.54 -2.39 13.78
CA LEU A 86 -3.55 -3.79 13.33
C LEU A 86 -2.55 -4.64 14.12
N LYS A 87 -1.32 -4.15 14.32
CA LYS A 87 -0.31 -4.84 15.11
C LYS A 87 -0.81 -5.12 16.52
N LYS A 88 -1.38 -4.12 17.20
CA LYS A 88 -1.95 -4.27 18.54
C LYS A 88 -3.11 -5.27 18.57
N ALA A 89 -3.98 -5.27 17.56
CA ALA A 89 -5.06 -6.24 17.47
C ALA A 89 -4.55 -7.67 17.33
N ILE A 90 -3.46 -7.88 16.58
CA ILE A 90 -2.79 -9.19 16.44
C ILE A 90 -2.14 -9.61 17.77
N GLU A 91 -1.37 -8.72 18.40
CA GLU A 91 -0.67 -9.01 19.67
C GLU A 91 -1.65 -9.34 20.81
N ASN A 92 -2.85 -8.78 20.78
CA ASN A 92 -3.91 -9.02 21.76
C ASN A 92 -4.88 -10.15 21.36
N GLU A 93 -4.63 -10.85 20.25
CA GLU A 93 -5.54 -11.88 19.70
C GLU A 93 -6.99 -11.39 19.48
N ASP A 94 -7.19 -10.09 19.21
CA ASP A 94 -8.50 -9.47 19.03
C ASP A 94 -9.06 -9.74 17.62
N GLY A 95 -9.52 -10.97 17.42
CA GLY A 95 -10.10 -11.43 16.16
C GLY A 95 -11.30 -10.60 15.70
N LYS A 96 -12.11 -10.09 16.64
CA LYS A 96 -13.28 -9.26 16.32
C LYS A 96 -12.86 -7.93 15.68
N LYS A 97 -11.86 -7.27 16.26
CA LYS A 97 -11.35 -6.01 15.70
C LYS A 97 -10.72 -6.22 14.32
N LEU A 98 -9.96 -7.30 14.14
CA LEU A 98 -9.40 -7.65 12.84
C LEU A 98 -10.51 -7.85 11.80
N GLU A 99 -11.54 -8.63 12.12
CA GLU A 99 -12.69 -8.88 11.22
C GLU A 99 -13.43 -7.59 10.87
N GLN A 100 -13.65 -6.70 11.83
CA GLN A 100 -14.28 -5.39 11.60
C GLN A 100 -13.46 -4.54 10.61
N ILE A 101 -12.14 -4.47 10.79
CA ILE A 101 -11.25 -3.73 9.90
C ILE A 101 -11.32 -4.33 8.49
N PHE A 102 -11.21 -5.65 8.35
CA PHE A 102 -11.23 -6.34 7.05
C PHE A 102 -12.58 -6.23 6.33
N THR A 103 -13.69 -6.30 7.08
CA THR A 103 -15.04 -6.15 6.52
C THR A 103 -15.24 -4.75 5.97
N ARG A 104 -14.78 -3.73 6.70
CA ARG A 104 -14.83 -2.34 6.25
C ARG A 104 -14.03 -2.13 4.96
N THR A 105 -12.83 -2.70 4.84
CA THR A 105 -12.01 -2.56 3.63
C THR A 105 -12.57 -3.34 2.44
N LYS A 106 -13.20 -4.50 2.67
CA LYS A 106 -13.90 -5.27 1.62
C LYS A 106 -15.00 -4.47 0.92
N LYS A 107 -15.73 -3.62 1.66
CA LYS A 107 -16.78 -2.75 1.10
C LYS A 107 -16.23 -1.80 0.03
N ILE A 108 -15.06 -1.21 0.28
CA ILE A 108 -14.42 -0.29 -0.67
C ILE A 108 -14.14 -0.98 -2.00
N ARG A 109 -13.67 -2.24 -1.99
CA ARG A 109 -13.45 -2.99 -3.23
C ARG A 109 -14.75 -3.20 -4.01
N LYS A 110 -15.85 -3.51 -3.32
CA LYS A 110 -17.17 -3.65 -3.95
C LYS A 110 -17.58 -2.34 -4.62
N ASP A 111 -17.45 -1.22 -3.92
CA ASP A 111 -17.80 0.10 -4.45
C ASP A 111 -16.96 0.47 -5.70
N ILE A 112 -15.66 0.14 -5.71
CA ILE A 112 -14.77 0.35 -6.88
C ILE A 112 -15.19 -0.50 -8.08
N VAL A 113 -15.63 -1.75 -7.84
CA VAL A 113 -16.14 -2.64 -8.89
C VAL A 113 -17.45 -2.10 -9.48
N GLU A 114 -18.38 -1.68 -8.62
CA GLU A 114 -19.66 -1.09 -9.04
C GLU A 114 -19.47 0.22 -9.81
N ALA A 115 -18.44 1.01 -9.46
CA ALA A 115 -18.04 2.20 -10.21
C ALA A 115 -17.31 1.91 -11.54
N GLY A 116 -17.15 0.63 -11.91
CA GLY A 116 -16.51 0.21 -13.17
C GLY A 116 -15.01 0.50 -13.25
N GLN A 117 -14.35 0.80 -12.14
CA GLN A 117 -12.93 1.20 -12.11
C GLN A 117 -11.96 0.02 -12.04
N VAL A 118 -12.47 -1.22 -12.02
CA VAL A 118 -11.64 -2.42 -12.12
C VAL A 118 -11.49 -2.77 -13.59
N CYS A 119 -10.25 -2.81 -14.10
CA CYS A 119 -9.98 -3.41 -15.40
C CYS A 119 -10.61 -4.81 -15.45
N ARG A 120 -11.56 -5.03 -16.37
CA ARG A 120 -11.99 -6.39 -16.72
C ARG A 120 -10.73 -7.14 -17.14
N LYS A 121 -10.36 -8.17 -16.38
CA LYS A 121 -9.37 -9.14 -16.87
C LYS A 121 -10.02 -9.80 -18.08
N THR A 122 -9.58 -9.43 -19.28
CA THR A 122 -9.74 -10.25 -20.49
C THR A 122 -8.98 -11.55 -20.32
#